data_AF-A0A441YJB8-F1
#
_entry.id   AF-A0A441YJB8-F1
#
_cell.length_a   1.000
_cell.length_b   1.000
_cell.length_c   1.000
_cell.angle_alpha   90.00
_cell.angle_beta   90.00
_cell.angle_gamma   90.00
#
_symmetry.space_group_name_H-M   'P 1'
#
loop_
_entity.id
_entity.type
_entity.pdbx_description
1 polymer ?
#
loop_
_entity_poly.entity_id
_entity_poly.type
_entity_poly.pdbx_seq_one_letter_code
_entity_poly.pdbx_strand_id
1 'polypeptide(L)'
;RIAQAKFGNRTLTGDEVRWGFEHLKLDPARVEALGAKDLFHSINVSWDNHEGDGYVTFQQWDGKKWNVVSDWIAPDWKLLRPIIEKSSEAYAKEKGIKIRTAEDADAVVSN
;
A
#
# COMPACT_ATOMS: atom_id res chain seq x y z
N ARG A 1 6.75 12.29 5.14
CA ARG A 1 6.75 12.61 6.60
C ARG A 1 7.14 11.44 7.49
N ILE A 2 6.57 10.23 7.36
CA ILE A 2 6.83 9.12 8.30
C ILE A 2 8.32 8.74 8.37
N ALA A 3 8.92 8.40 7.23
CA ALA A 3 10.35 8.11 7.18
C ALA A 3 11.23 9.31 7.57
N GLN A 4 10.90 10.52 7.12
CA GLN A 4 11.62 11.73 7.55
C GLN A 4 11.58 11.93 9.07
N ALA A 5 10.44 11.68 9.72
CA ALA A 5 10.33 11.76 11.17
C ALA A 5 11.19 10.71 11.88
N LYS A 6 11.34 9.50 11.31
CA LYS A 6 12.19 8.44 11.86
C LYS A 6 13.68 8.67 11.61
N PHE A 7 14.06 9.16 10.42
CA PHE A 7 15.45 9.21 9.96
C PHE A 7 16.07 10.62 9.91
N GLY A 8 15.38 11.63 10.49
CA GLY A 8 16.00 12.93 10.82
C GLY A 8 15.73 14.09 9.87
N ASN A 9 14.58 14.12 9.18
CA ASN A 9 14.10 15.25 8.36
C ASN A 9 15.11 15.76 7.31
N ARG A 10 15.85 14.83 6.71
CA ARG A 10 16.77 15.08 5.59
C ARG A 10 16.28 14.39 4.31
N THR A 11 17.05 14.51 3.24
CA THR A 11 16.91 13.63 2.07
C THR A 11 17.07 12.18 2.52
N LEU A 12 16.14 11.33 2.10
CA LEU A 12 16.08 9.92 2.47
C LEU A 12 16.77 9.04 1.42
N THR A 13 17.32 7.93 1.86
CA THR A 13 17.77 6.85 0.95
C THR A 13 16.58 6.04 0.43
N GLY A 14 16.81 5.20 -0.58
CA GLY A 14 15.77 4.32 -1.12
C GLY A 14 15.16 3.40 -0.06
N ASP A 15 15.98 2.80 0.81
CA ASP A 15 15.51 1.91 1.88
C ASP A 15 14.75 2.64 2.98
N GLU A 16 15.13 3.88 3.29
CA GLU A 16 14.37 4.71 4.22
C GLU A 16 13.00 5.11 3.65
N VAL A 17 12.93 5.37 2.33
CA VAL A 17 11.66 5.64 1.64
C VAL A 17 10.79 4.38 1.61
N ARG A 18 11.36 3.21 1.28
CA ARG A 18 10.68 1.91 1.34
C ARG A 18 10.09 1.68 2.72
N TRP A 19 10.89 1.82 3.77
CA TRP A 19 10.43 1.67 5.15
C TRP A 19 9.27 2.63 5.46
N GLY A 20 9.35 3.87 4.98
CA GLY A 20 8.27 4.85 5.13
C GLY A 20 6.95 4.43 4.47
N PHE A 21 7.00 3.79 3.32
CA PHE A 21 5.82 3.24 2.65
C PHE A 21 5.29 2.00 3.37
N GLU A 22 6.16 1.07 3.78
CA GLU A 22 5.81 -0.14 4.56
C GLU A 22 5.27 0.19 5.97
N HIS A 23 5.23 1.48 6.36
CA HIS A 23 4.63 1.99 7.59
C HIS A 23 3.56 3.08 7.34
N LEU A 24 3.14 3.25 6.08
CA LEU A 24 2.17 4.26 5.71
C LEU A 24 0.76 3.79 6.08
N LYS A 25 0.13 4.53 7.00
CA LYS A 25 -1.27 4.34 7.37
C LYS A 25 -2.07 5.63 7.20
N LEU A 26 -2.94 5.64 6.20
CA LEU A 26 -3.94 6.67 5.92
C LEU A 26 -5.32 6.03 6.05
N ASP A 27 -5.93 6.14 7.22
CA ASP A 27 -7.32 5.76 7.44
C ASP A 27 -8.29 6.83 6.89
N PRO A 28 -9.60 6.54 6.75
CA PRO A 28 -10.55 7.49 6.18
C PRO A 28 -10.56 8.86 6.87
N ALA A 29 -10.37 8.90 8.20
CA ALA A 29 -10.29 10.15 8.96
C ALA A 29 -9.06 10.97 8.57
N ARG A 30 -7.90 10.32 8.41
CA ARG A 30 -6.67 10.99 7.95
C ARG A 30 -6.78 11.44 6.50
N VAL A 31 -7.43 10.67 5.64
CA VAL A 31 -7.69 11.02 4.23
C VAL A 31 -8.56 12.26 4.14
N GLU A 32 -9.64 12.33 4.93
CA GLU A 32 -10.49 13.52 5.00
C GLU A 32 -9.72 14.74 5.52
N ALA A 33 -8.91 14.58 6.58
CA ALA A 33 -8.06 15.66 7.11
C ALA A 33 -7.00 16.15 6.11
N LEU A 34 -6.66 15.36 5.09
CA LEU A 34 -5.79 15.76 3.98
C LEU A 34 -6.54 16.46 2.83
N GLY A 35 -7.87 16.57 2.91
CA GLY A 35 -8.71 17.12 1.86
C GLY A 35 -8.89 16.17 0.67
N ALA A 36 -8.58 14.88 0.85
CA ALA A 36 -8.65 13.86 -0.19
C ALA A 36 -9.87 12.93 -0.02
N LYS A 37 -10.90 13.39 0.71
CA LYS A 37 -12.16 12.66 0.84
C LYS A 37 -12.72 12.35 -0.55
N ASP A 38 -13.23 11.14 -0.71
CA ASP A 38 -13.82 10.60 -1.95
C ASP A 38 -12.82 10.44 -3.13
N LEU A 39 -11.54 10.81 -2.98
CA LEU A 39 -10.50 10.54 -3.98
C LEU A 39 -9.94 9.12 -3.85
N PHE A 40 -9.73 8.65 -2.62
CA PHE A 40 -9.38 7.27 -2.28
C PHE A 40 -9.93 6.94 -0.88
N HIS A 41 -10.14 5.66 -0.58
CA HIS A 41 -10.69 5.24 0.70
C HIS A 41 -9.65 5.27 1.83
N SER A 42 -8.59 4.48 1.65
CA SER A 42 -7.50 4.30 2.61
C SER A 42 -6.25 3.82 1.89
N ILE A 43 -5.09 4.07 2.50
CA ILE A 43 -3.80 3.49 2.09
C ILE A 43 -3.14 2.96 3.34
N ASN A 44 -2.96 1.64 3.42
CA ASN A 44 -2.38 0.99 4.58
C ASN A 44 -1.38 -0.07 4.13
N VAL A 45 -0.14 0.34 3.92
CA VAL A 45 0.90 -0.49 3.32
C VAL A 45 1.79 -1.07 4.41
N SER A 46 2.09 -2.36 4.31
CA SER A 46 2.98 -3.11 5.21
C SER A 46 4.02 -3.89 4.41
N TRP A 47 5.03 -4.46 5.09
CA TRP A 47 6.08 -5.26 4.45
C TRP A 47 5.55 -6.51 3.71
N ASP A 48 4.42 -7.05 4.15
CA ASP A 48 3.72 -8.21 3.58
C ASP A 48 2.46 -7.83 2.77
N ASN A 49 2.17 -6.53 2.65
CA ASN A 49 1.09 -6.00 1.82
C ASN A 49 1.47 -4.66 1.19
N HIS A 50 2.00 -4.72 -0.03
CA HIS A 50 2.41 -3.52 -0.78
C HIS A 50 1.24 -2.82 -1.52
N GLU A 51 0.03 -3.40 -1.52
CA GLU A 51 -1.18 -2.79 -2.12
C GLU A 51 -1.97 -1.98 -1.08
N GLY A 52 -2.09 -2.52 0.12
CA GLY A 52 -2.90 -2.00 1.21
C GLY A 52 -4.32 -2.56 1.22
N ASP A 53 -5.32 -1.74 1.56
CA ASP A 53 -6.68 -2.25 1.79
C ASP A 53 -7.45 -2.55 0.47
N GLY A 54 -7.06 -1.92 -0.65
CA GLY A 54 -7.51 -2.25 -2.00
C GLY A 54 -8.96 -1.84 -2.36
N TYR A 55 -9.58 -0.94 -1.62
CA TYR A 55 -10.97 -0.51 -1.89
C TYR A 55 -11.11 0.21 -3.23
N VAL A 56 -12.21 -0.07 -3.93
CA VAL A 56 -12.55 0.56 -5.22
C VAL A 56 -13.97 1.11 -5.23
N THR A 57 -14.24 2.04 -6.14
CA THR A 57 -15.60 2.49 -6.48
C THR A 57 -15.84 2.30 -7.97
N PHE A 58 -17.09 2.07 -8.35
CA PHE A 58 -17.49 2.07 -9.75
C PHE A 58 -17.99 3.45 -10.16
N GLN A 59 -17.56 3.86 -11.35
CA GLN A 59 -18.00 5.09 -11.98
C GLN A 59 -18.68 4.77 -13.31
N GLN A 60 -19.76 5.49 -13.61
CA GLN A 60 -20.50 5.37 -14.86
C GLN A 60 -20.51 6.69 -15.62
N TRP A 61 -20.23 6.61 -16.93
CA TRP A 61 -20.33 7.74 -17.85
C TRP A 61 -21.79 7.99 -18.23
N ASP A 62 -22.27 9.23 -18.06
CA ASP A 62 -23.65 9.62 -18.40
C ASP A 62 -23.78 10.29 -19.79
N GLY A 63 -22.70 10.37 -20.56
CA GLY A 63 -22.63 11.12 -21.82
C GLY A 63 -21.94 12.48 -21.71
N LYS A 64 -21.76 13.01 -20.49
CA LYS A 64 -21.13 14.32 -20.22
C LYS A 64 -20.08 14.29 -19.11
N LYS A 65 -20.27 13.45 -18.10
CA LYS A 65 -19.35 13.28 -16.97
C LYS A 65 -19.36 11.85 -16.42
N TRP A 66 -18.32 11.53 -15.66
CA TRP A 66 -18.29 10.33 -14.82
C TRP A 66 -19.01 10.61 -13.50
N ASN A 67 -19.86 9.70 -13.08
CA ASN A 67 -20.52 9.74 -11.78
C ASN A 67 -20.14 8.50 -10.98
N VAL A 68 -19.81 8.66 -9.71
CA VAL A 68 -19.66 7.52 -8.78
C VAL A 68 -21.04 6.92 -8.55
N VAL A 69 -21.18 5.61 -8.75
CA VAL A 69 -22.47 4.89 -8.69
C VAL A 69 -22.47 3.72 -7.70
N SER A 70 -21.43 3.60 -6.88
CA SER A 70 -21.32 2.60 -5.83
C SER A 70 -20.74 3.21 -4.56
N ASP A 71 -20.94 2.51 -3.44
CA ASP A 71 -20.10 2.68 -2.27
C ASP A 71 -18.67 2.17 -2.54
N TRP A 72 -17.78 2.34 -1.56
CA TRP A 72 -16.47 1.69 -1.55
C TRP A 72 -16.64 0.18 -1.38
N ILE A 73 -16.01 -0.59 -2.26
CA ILE A 73 -16.11 -2.05 -2.32
C ILE A 73 -14.74 -2.64 -2.01
N ALA A 74 -14.71 -3.53 -1.01
CA ALA A 74 -13.50 -4.25 -0.61
C ALA A 74 -13.17 -5.41 -1.58
N PRO A 75 -11.89 -5.72 -1.80
CA PRO A 75 -11.49 -6.99 -2.41
C PRO A 75 -11.86 -8.18 -1.53
N ASP A 76 -12.08 -9.35 -2.15
CA ASP A 76 -12.14 -10.62 -1.43
C ASP A 76 -10.71 -11.09 -1.10
N TRP A 77 -10.15 -10.52 -0.04
CA TRP A 77 -8.80 -10.83 0.40
C TRP A 77 -8.61 -12.30 0.81
N LYS A 78 -9.66 -12.97 1.31
CA LYS A 78 -9.58 -14.39 1.67
C LYS A 78 -9.38 -15.26 0.44
N LEU A 79 -10.04 -14.91 -0.66
CA LEU A 79 -9.86 -15.57 -1.94
C LEU A 79 -8.52 -15.20 -2.60
N LEU A 80 -8.17 -13.91 -2.60
CA LEU A 80 -7.05 -13.39 -3.38
C LEU A 80 -5.69 -13.63 -2.73
N ARG A 81 -5.57 -13.53 -1.39
CA ARG A 81 -4.27 -13.61 -0.71
C ARG A 81 -3.52 -14.92 -1.01
N PRO A 82 -4.14 -16.11 -0.95
CA PRO A 82 -3.45 -17.37 -1.28
C PRO A 82 -2.94 -17.42 -2.73
N ILE A 83 -3.63 -16.77 -3.67
CA ILE A 83 -3.24 -16.70 -5.09
C ILE A 83 -2.00 -15.81 -5.24
N ILE A 84 -2.01 -14.65 -4.58
CA ILE A 84 -0.91 -13.67 -4.58
C ILE A 84 0.35 -14.29 -3.97
N GLU A 85 0.23 -14.90 -2.79
CA GLU A 85 1.35 -15.54 -2.08
C GLU A 85 1.97 -16.65 -2.93
N LYS A 86 1.14 -17.57 -3.44
CA LYS A 86 1.61 -18.67 -4.30
C LYS A 86 2.37 -18.16 -5.53
N SER A 87 1.87 -17.12 -6.20
CA SER A 87 2.55 -16.56 -7.37
C SER A 87 3.86 -15.88 -6.99
N SER A 88 3.88 -15.16 -5.87
CA SER A 88 5.06 -14.42 -5.40
C SER A 88 6.17 -15.36 -4.94
N GLU A 89 5.82 -16.43 -4.23
CA GLU A 89 6.73 -17.49 -3.79
C GLU A 89 7.32 -18.26 -4.98
N ALA A 90 6.49 -18.58 -5.98
CA ALA A 90 6.95 -19.25 -7.20
C ALA A 90 7.98 -18.38 -7.95
N TYR A 91 7.71 -17.09 -8.09
CA TYR A 91 8.64 -16.14 -8.70
C TYR A 91 9.95 -16.03 -7.90
N ALA A 92 9.85 -15.91 -6.57
CA ALA A 92 11.03 -15.81 -5.71
C ALA A 92 11.92 -17.06 -5.85
N LYS A 93 11.31 -18.25 -5.88
CA LYS A 93 12.02 -19.51 -6.12
C LYS A 93 12.69 -19.56 -7.49
N GLU A 94 11.99 -19.16 -8.56
CA GLU A 94 12.53 -19.16 -9.93
C GLU A 94 13.75 -18.23 -10.04
N LYS A 95 13.70 -17.07 -9.38
CA LYS A 95 14.76 -16.05 -9.44
C LYS A 95 15.83 -16.19 -8.36
N GLY A 96 15.73 -17.18 -7.47
CA GLY A 96 16.63 -17.34 -6.34
C GLY A 96 16.57 -16.17 -5.34
N ILE A 97 15.43 -15.50 -5.22
CA ILE A 97 15.21 -14.39 -4.30
C ILE A 97 14.85 -14.95 -2.93
N LYS A 98 15.58 -14.53 -1.89
CA LYS A 98 15.22 -14.80 -0.50
C LYS A 98 14.02 -13.92 -0.11
N ILE A 99 12.93 -14.56 0.33
CA ILE A 99 11.76 -13.85 0.87
C ILE A 99 12.15 -13.15 2.18
N ARG A 100 11.76 -11.88 2.31
CA ARG A 100 12.02 -11.05 3.49
C ARG A 100 11.10 -11.43 4.63
N THR A 101 11.59 -11.33 5.86
CA THR A 101 10.76 -11.32 7.07
C THR A 101 10.37 -9.89 7.48
N ALA A 102 9.53 -9.76 8.50
CA ALA A 102 9.24 -8.47 9.12
C ALA A 102 10.53 -7.79 9.63
N GLU A 103 11.43 -8.56 10.23
CA GLU A 103 12.71 -8.07 10.74
C GLU A 103 13.62 -7.57 9.61
N ASP A 104 13.66 -8.28 8.47
CA ASP A 104 14.41 -7.84 7.29
C ASP A 104 13.87 -6.50 6.73
N ALA A 105 12.55 -6.29 6.78
CA ALA A 105 11.92 -5.06 6.31
C ALA A 105 12.22 -3.86 7.21
N ASP A 106 12.28 -4.09 8.53
CA ASP A 106 12.61 -3.07 9.53
C ASP A 106 14.11 -2.75 9.62
N ALA A 107 14.97 -3.68 9.22
CA ALA A 107 16.40 -3.47 9.08
C ALA A 107 16.69 -2.53 7.89
N VAL A 108 16.60 -1.22 8.13
CA VAL A 108 17.05 -0.21 7.16
C VAL A 108 18.57 -0.07 7.27
N VAL A 109 19.28 -0.62 6.29
CA VAL A 109 20.72 -0.41 6.16
C VAL A 109 20.93 0.92 5.44
N SER A 110 21.16 1.99 6.19
CA SER A 110 21.60 3.26 5.61
C SER A 110 23.02 3.07 5.08
N ASN A 111 23.16 2.83 3.77
CA ASN A 111 24.43 2.94 3.05
C ASN A 111 24.94 4.38 3.05
#